data_AF-A0A8R2GEY8-F1
#
_entry.id   AF-A0A8R2GEY8-F1
#
_cell.length_a   1.000
_cell.length_b   1.000
_cell.length_c   1.000
_cell.angle_alpha   90.00
_cell.angle_beta   90.00
_cell.angle_gamma   90.00
#
_symmetry.space_group_name_H-M   'P 1'
#
loop_
_entity.id
_entity.type
_entity.pdbx_description
1 polymer ?
#
loop_
_entity_poly.entity_id
_entity_poly.type
_entity_poly.pdbx_seq_one_letter_code
_entity_poly.pdbx_strand_id
1 'polypeptide(L)'
;MPPKGGKGGAKKAAAIVIDGVDTSEMTREKLEQFTLRVKEELDKEREERNYFQLERDKIRTFWEITRQQLEEAKAELRNRERATEEAQEENEALLETEKQKIKHLKYEQQAAAAALRAENLVALKAAKEEHAEQELELLNDKRALRQEMREKALAAQDELRRAKLMHAEDLSKTRAEFEEKARQIEEKAEKKLQETKVELTVKHRTEIAEVEERKNKQLSELIAHHERAFADLKNYYNDITLNNLGLISSLKQQMEDMQKVKERAEKIARDAVAEAKGLREPLEAAIIDNKELKRQMSNYDRDKAALAAKTKQLATLEKQFEVLKWEYEVLQIRFDRVLAERDELKARFSRAVLEVQQRASLKTALLETKLKNMEARDLGPRELHELLKLKDTQVEDLRYEAARLRKAHDDLLATYEAKLVKLGVPPEELGFKPLKAVAVAGVSPVIGQGPAGLVTKDQC
;
A
#
# COMPACT_ATOMS: atom_id res chain seq x y z
N MET A 1 6.96 -2.18 -173.91
CA MET A 1 7.07 -3.58 -174.36
C MET A 1 5.66 -4.19 -174.38
N PRO A 2 5.31 -4.90 -175.46
CA PRO A 2 3.98 -5.49 -175.75
C PRO A 2 3.92 -6.95 -175.18
N PRO A 3 3.04 -7.92 -175.57
CA PRO A 3 2.05 -7.91 -176.65
C PRO A 3 0.73 -8.74 -176.52
N LYS A 4 -0.17 -8.50 -177.51
CA LYS A 4 -1.03 -9.41 -178.33
C LYS A 4 -2.07 -10.30 -177.62
N GLY A 5 -3.31 -10.49 -178.10
CA GLY A 5 -4.07 -10.18 -179.35
C GLY A 5 -5.39 -10.99 -179.24
N GLY A 6 -6.49 -10.82 -179.98
CA GLY A 6 -6.94 -10.01 -181.11
C GLY A 6 -8.27 -10.60 -181.62
N LYS A 7 -9.06 -9.78 -182.36
CA LYS A 7 -10.23 -10.08 -183.23
C LYS A 7 -11.49 -10.68 -182.57
N GLY A 8 -12.73 -10.27 -182.87
CA GLY A 8 -13.30 -9.40 -183.90
C GLY A 8 -14.74 -9.88 -184.20
N GLY A 9 -15.72 -8.99 -184.40
CA GLY A 9 -17.07 -9.36 -184.87
C GLY A 9 -18.14 -8.31 -184.54
N ALA A 10 -18.76 -7.73 -185.57
CA ALA A 10 -19.42 -6.44 -185.55
C ALA A 10 -20.97 -6.48 -185.73
N LYS A 11 -21.61 -5.43 -185.19
CA LYS A 11 -22.82 -4.69 -185.64
C LYS A 11 -24.22 -5.36 -185.63
N LYS A 12 -25.11 -4.75 -184.83
CA LYS A 12 -26.31 -4.03 -185.31
C LYS A 12 -26.79 -3.03 -184.24
N ALA A 13 -27.19 -1.84 -184.66
CA ALA A 13 -27.66 -0.75 -183.79
C ALA A 13 -29.04 -1.09 -183.20
N ALA A 14 -29.15 -1.04 -181.87
CA ALA A 14 -30.37 -1.27 -181.11
C ALA A 14 -30.81 0.05 -180.45
N ALA A 15 -32.12 0.27 -180.40
CA ALA A 15 -32.77 1.41 -179.78
C ALA A 15 -32.21 1.67 -178.36
N ILE A 16 -31.95 2.95 -178.05
CA ILE A 16 -31.41 3.35 -176.76
C ILE A 16 -32.58 3.49 -175.79
N VAL A 17 -32.84 2.42 -175.05
CA VAL A 17 -33.75 2.42 -173.89
C VAL A 17 -32.92 2.88 -172.69
N ILE A 18 -33.23 4.05 -172.14
CA ILE A 18 -32.66 4.53 -170.87
C ILE A 18 -33.81 4.49 -169.87
N ASP A 19 -33.60 3.79 -168.75
CA ASP A 19 -34.56 3.61 -167.65
C ASP A 19 -35.98 3.19 -168.09
N GLY A 20 -36.06 2.15 -168.92
CA GLY A 20 -37.32 1.53 -169.33
C GLY A 20 -38.16 2.30 -170.35
N VAL A 21 -37.69 3.46 -170.86
CA VAL A 21 -38.41 4.29 -171.86
C VAL A 21 -37.66 4.31 -173.20
N ASP A 22 -38.39 4.10 -174.30
CA ASP A 22 -37.85 4.14 -175.67
C ASP A 22 -37.66 5.59 -176.14
N THR A 23 -36.41 6.01 -176.32
CA THR A 23 -36.04 7.40 -176.63
C THR A 23 -36.17 7.78 -178.10
N SER A 24 -36.57 6.84 -178.97
CA SER A 24 -36.58 6.99 -180.43
C SER A 24 -37.77 7.79 -181.00
N GLU A 25 -38.84 8.02 -180.22
CA GLU A 25 -40.07 8.72 -180.65
C GLU A 25 -40.36 10.03 -179.88
N MET A 26 -39.44 10.46 -179.02
CA MET A 26 -39.61 11.64 -178.17
C MET A 26 -39.09 12.91 -178.86
N THR A 27 -39.91 13.97 -178.91
CA THR A 27 -39.46 15.30 -179.34
C THR A 27 -38.34 15.82 -178.44
N ARG A 28 -37.43 16.64 -178.98
CA ARG A 28 -36.24 17.16 -178.27
C ARG A 28 -36.52 17.66 -176.84
N GLU A 29 -37.63 18.36 -176.63
CA GLU A 29 -38.06 18.85 -175.31
C GLU A 29 -38.37 17.73 -174.31
N LYS A 30 -38.97 16.61 -174.76
CA LYS A 30 -39.28 15.46 -173.90
C LYS A 30 -38.02 14.65 -173.54
N LEU A 31 -37.04 14.59 -174.44
CA LEU A 31 -35.72 13.99 -174.14
C LEU A 31 -34.93 14.82 -173.12
N GLU A 32 -35.00 16.15 -173.21
CA GLU A 32 -34.40 17.07 -172.23
C GLU A 32 -35.06 16.91 -170.84
N GLN A 33 -36.40 16.78 -170.78
CA GLN A 33 -37.11 16.51 -169.51
C GLN A 33 -36.78 15.12 -168.93
N PHE A 34 -36.64 14.09 -169.77
CA PHE A 34 -36.26 12.75 -169.30
C PHE A 34 -34.81 12.69 -168.78
N THR A 35 -33.88 13.34 -169.48
CA THR A 35 -32.50 13.47 -168.99
C THR A 35 -32.39 14.31 -167.72
N LEU A 36 -33.26 15.30 -167.52
CA LEU A 36 -33.38 16.02 -166.25
C LEU A 36 -33.88 15.10 -165.13
N ARG A 37 -34.95 14.31 -165.36
CA ARG A 37 -35.49 13.38 -164.35
C ARG A 37 -34.49 12.31 -163.93
N VAL A 38 -33.80 11.67 -164.88
CA VAL A 38 -32.76 10.66 -164.56
C VAL A 38 -31.55 11.30 -163.84
N LYS A 39 -31.21 12.55 -164.14
CA LYS A 39 -30.19 13.29 -163.37
C LYS A 39 -30.67 13.58 -161.95
N GLU A 40 -31.92 14.02 -161.77
CA GLU A 40 -32.50 14.25 -160.44
C GLU A 40 -32.55 12.95 -159.62
N GLU A 41 -32.87 11.81 -160.23
CA GLU A 41 -32.85 10.50 -159.56
C GLU A 41 -31.42 10.06 -159.22
N LEU A 42 -30.46 10.25 -160.12
CA LEU A 42 -29.05 10.00 -159.85
C LEU A 42 -28.52 10.89 -158.71
N ASP A 43 -28.92 12.16 -158.67
CA ASP A 43 -28.53 13.10 -157.63
C ASP A 43 -29.20 12.76 -156.29
N LYS A 44 -30.46 12.33 -156.28
CA LYS A 44 -31.12 11.78 -155.07
C LYS A 44 -30.43 10.51 -154.57
N GLU A 45 -30.12 9.56 -155.43
CA GLU A 45 -29.39 8.34 -155.02
C GLU A 45 -27.98 8.67 -154.50
N ARG A 46 -27.33 9.70 -155.04
CA ARG A 46 -26.05 10.22 -154.52
C ARG A 46 -26.21 10.86 -153.15
N GLU A 47 -27.24 11.68 -152.95
CA GLU A 47 -27.58 12.29 -151.66
C GLU A 47 -27.91 11.22 -150.61
N GLU A 48 -28.72 10.22 -150.97
CA GLU A 48 -29.06 9.10 -150.08
C GLU A 48 -27.81 8.27 -149.74
N ARG A 49 -26.97 7.95 -150.73
CA ARG A 49 -25.70 7.25 -150.47
C ARG A 49 -24.80 8.05 -149.53
N ASN A 50 -24.70 9.36 -149.72
CA ASN A 50 -23.93 10.25 -148.86
C ASN A 50 -24.52 10.29 -147.45
N TYR A 51 -25.84 10.42 -147.33
CA TYR A 51 -26.56 10.36 -146.05
C TYR A 51 -26.31 9.05 -145.31
N PHE A 52 -26.45 7.89 -145.98
CA PHE A 52 -26.17 6.59 -145.37
C PHE A 52 -24.69 6.36 -145.07
N GLN A 53 -23.77 7.00 -145.81
CA GLN A 53 -22.35 7.01 -145.46
C GLN A 53 -22.10 7.80 -144.17
N LEU A 54 -22.65 9.02 -144.07
CA LEU A 54 -22.56 9.86 -142.87
C LEU A 54 -23.18 9.18 -141.64
N GLU A 55 -24.36 8.57 -141.79
CA GLU A 55 -25.00 7.83 -140.69
C GLU A 55 -24.19 6.60 -140.27
N ARG A 56 -23.62 5.86 -141.22
CA ARG A 56 -22.72 4.74 -140.91
C ARG A 56 -21.47 5.20 -140.16
N ASP A 57 -20.87 6.31 -140.60
CA ASP A 57 -19.66 6.87 -139.96
C ASP A 57 -19.99 7.45 -138.57
N LYS A 58 -21.17 8.07 -138.39
CA LYS A 58 -21.68 8.46 -137.06
C LYS A 58 -21.89 7.25 -136.16
N ILE A 59 -22.55 6.21 -136.64
CA ILE A 59 -22.76 4.97 -135.86
C ILE A 59 -21.42 4.34 -135.51
N ARG A 60 -20.47 4.32 -136.45
CA ARG A 60 -19.13 3.79 -136.21
C ARG A 60 -18.37 4.60 -135.17
N THR A 61 -18.38 5.92 -135.25
CA THR A 61 -17.74 6.80 -134.25
C THR A 61 -18.41 6.66 -132.88
N PHE A 62 -19.74 6.62 -132.79
CA PHE A 62 -20.44 6.32 -131.54
C PHE A 62 -20.08 4.94 -130.99
N TRP A 63 -20.00 3.92 -131.83
CA TRP A 63 -19.59 2.58 -131.42
C TRP A 63 -18.13 2.56 -130.94
N GLU A 64 -17.22 3.24 -131.62
CA GLU A 64 -15.81 3.35 -131.21
C GLU A 64 -15.68 4.09 -129.87
N ILE A 65 -16.39 5.22 -129.68
CA ILE A 65 -16.40 5.99 -128.43
C ILE A 65 -17.01 5.18 -127.29
N THR A 66 -18.19 4.59 -127.48
CA THR A 66 -18.86 3.80 -126.43
C THR A 66 -18.07 2.53 -126.09
N ARG A 67 -17.42 1.91 -127.07
CA ARG A 67 -16.47 0.81 -126.83
C ARG A 67 -15.27 1.28 -126.02
N GLN A 68 -14.68 2.43 -126.35
CA GLN A 68 -13.56 2.99 -125.59
C GLN A 68 -13.98 3.33 -124.15
N GLN A 69 -15.10 4.02 -123.96
CA GLN A 69 -15.65 4.34 -122.64
C GLN A 69 -15.94 3.09 -121.81
N LEU A 70 -16.43 2.02 -122.45
CA LEU A 70 -16.65 0.74 -121.78
C LEU A 70 -15.32 0.11 -121.34
N GLU A 71 -14.29 0.14 -122.19
CA GLU A 71 -12.96 -0.37 -121.82
C GLU A 71 -12.30 0.49 -120.73
N GLU A 72 -12.45 1.82 -120.76
CA GLU A 72 -12.01 2.73 -119.70
C GLU A 72 -12.74 2.45 -118.37
N ALA A 73 -14.06 2.33 -118.38
CA ALA A 73 -14.84 2.01 -117.19
C ALA A 73 -14.50 0.62 -116.62
N LYS A 74 -14.24 -0.38 -117.47
CA LYS A 74 -13.74 -1.70 -117.04
C LYS A 74 -12.34 -1.59 -116.43
N ALA A 75 -11.45 -0.78 -117.00
CA ALA A 75 -10.12 -0.55 -116.47
C ALA A 75 -10.18 0.16 -115.10
N GLU A 76 -11.03 1.18 -114.96
CA GLU A 76 -11.28 1.86 -113.69
C GLU A 76 -11.86 0.92 -112.64
N LEU A 77 -12.82 0.06 -113.01
CA LEU A 77 -13.39 -0.94 -112.11
C LEU A 77 -12.31 -1.89 -111.60
N ARG A 78 -11.47 -2.43 -112.48
CA ARG A 78 -10.34 -3.30 -112.09
C ARG A 78 -9.34 -2.59 -111.20
N ASN A 79 -9.06 -1.31 -111.46
CA ASN A 79 -8.15 -0.52 -110.62
C ASN A 79 -8.77 -0.26 -109.23
N ARG A 80 -10.07 0.01 -109.17
CA ARG A 80 -10.82 0.18 -107.91
C ARG A 80 -10.85 -1.13 -107.12
N GLU A 81 -11.15 -2.25 -107.78
CA GLU A 81 -11.14 -3.59 -107.19
C GLU A 81 -9.76 -3.90 -106.61
N ARG A 82 -8.69 -3.68 -107.39
CA ARG A 82 -7.32 -3.86 -106.91
C ARG A 82 -7.00 -2.94 -105.72
N ALA A 83 -7.38 -1.67 -105.77
CA ALA A 83 -7.16 -0.75 -104.65
C ALA A 83 -7.93 -1.18 -103.39
N THR A 84 -9.13 -1.75 -103.54
CA THR A 84 -9.87 -2.31 -102.40
C THR A 84 -9.23 -3.58 -101.86
N GLU A 85 -8.69 -4.44 -102.72
CA GLU A 85 -7.92 -5.63 -102.31
C GLU A 85 -6.65 -5.22 -101.57
N GLU A 86 -5.85 -4.31 -102.13
CA GLU A 86 -4.63 -3.78 -101.50
C GLU A 86 -4.93 -3.16 -100.12
N ALA A 87 -5.99 -2.35 -100.00
CA ALA A 87 -6.38 -1.78 -98.70
C ALA A 87 -6.87 -2.84 -97.69
N GLN A 88 -7.50 -3.92 -98.16
CA GLN A 88 -7.89 -5.05 -97.31
C GLN A 88 -6.65 -5.80 -96.82
N GLU A 89 -5.71 -6.11 -97.71
CA GLU A 89 -4.44 -6.76 -97.37
C GLU A 89 -3.62 -5.93 -96.37
N GLU A 90 -3.54 -4.61 -96.56
CA GLU A 90 -2.88 -3.70 -95.61
C GLU A 90 -3.56 -3.71 -94.24
N ASN A 91 -4.90 -3.66 -94.20
CA ASN A 91 -5.64 -3.70 -92.95
C ASN A 91 -5.50 -5.05 -92.23
N GLU A 92 -5.53 -6.17 -92.96
CA GLU A 92 -5.29 -7.49 -92.40
C GLU A 92 -3.86 -7.62 -91.83
N ALA A 93 -2.87 -7.12 -92.55
CA ALA A 93 -1.48 -7.07 -92.07
C ALA A 93 -1.36 -6.22 -90.79
N LEU A 94 -1.97 -5.04 -90.75
CA LEU A 94 -2.02 -4.19 -89.56
C LEU A 94 -2.71 -4.91 -88.40
N LEU A 95 -3.86 -5.54 -88.64
CA LEU A 95 -4.59 -6.30 -87.63
C LEU A 95 -3.74 -7.42 -87.03
N GLU A 96 -3.00 -8.17 -87.86
CA GLU A 96 -2.09 -9.20 -87.37
C GLU A 96 -0.91 -8.64 -86.56
N THR A 97 -0.32 -7.52 -87.00
CA THR A 97 0.75 -6.86 -86.23
C THR A 97 0.23 -6.36 -84.88
N GLU A 98 -0.97 -5.75 -84.82
CA GLU A 98 -1.59 -5.29 -83.58
C GLU A 98 -1.99 -6.46 -82.67
N LYS A 99 -2.51 -7.57 -83.22
CA LYS A 99 -2.75 -8.80 -82.46
C LYS A 99 -1.47 -9.32 -81.82
N GLN A 100 -0.35 -9.32 -82.55
CA GLN A 100 0.95 -9.73 -82.01
C GLN A 100 1.44 -8.78 -80.90
N LYS A 101 1.32 -7.46 -81.08
CA LYS A 101 1.65 -6.47 -80.05
C LYS A 101 0.81 -6.67 -78.79
N ILE A 102 -0.50 -6.89 -78.92
CA ILE A 102 -1.38 -7.15 -77.77
C ILE A 102 -0.97 -8.44 -77.05
N LYS A 103 -0.62 -9.52 -77.79
CA LYS A 103 -0.13 -10.76 -77.18
C LYS A 103 1.17 -10.54 -76.40
N HIS A 104 2.13 -9.80 -76.97
CA HIS A 104 3.38 -9.46 -76.31
C HIS A 104 3.14 -8.65 -75.03
N LEU A 105 2.36 -7.57 -75.12
CA LEU A 105 2.01 -6.74 -73.97
C LEU A 105 1.32 -7.54 -72.86
N LYS A 106 0.41 -8.45 -73.21
CA LYS A 106 -0.23 -9.33 -72.22
C LYS A 106 0.77 -10.26 -71.55
N TYR A 107 1.69 -10.84 -72.31
CA TYR A 107 2.74 -11.71 -71.77
C TYR A 107 3.69 -10.94 -70.86
N GLU A 108 4.15 -9.76 -71.27
CA GLU A 108 4.99 -8.88 -70.46
C GLU A 108 4.29 -8.46 -69.17
N GLN A 109 3.02 -8.06 -69.23
CA GLN A 109 2.24 -7.72 -68.04
C GLN A 109 2.09 -8.91 -67.10
N GLN A 110 1.82 -10.11 -67.63
CA GLN A 110 1.74 -11.32 -66.82
C GLN A 110 3.08 -11.70 -66.20
N ALA A 111 4.17 -11.60 -66.96
CA ALA A 111 5.53 -11.85 -66.49
C ALA A 111 5.93 -10.84 -65.40
N ALA A 112 5.68 -9.55 -65.61
CA ALA A 112 5.94 -8.50 -64.64
C ALA A 112 5.10 -8.69 -63.36
N ALA A 113 3.82 -9.05 -63.49
CA ALA A 113 2.97 -9.36 -62.34
C ALA A 113 3.45 -10.61 -61.58
N ALA A 114 3.94 -11.63 -62.28
CA ALA A 114 4.53 -12.82 -61.66
C ALA A 114 5.84 -12.50 -60.93
N ALA A 115 6.72 -11.71 -61.55
CA ALA A 115 7.97 -11.24 -60.95
C ALA A 115 7.70 -10.42 -59.68
N LEU A 116 6.79 -9.44 -59.74
CA LEU A 116 6.40 -8.62 -58.59
C LEU A 116 5.81 -9.48 -57.45
N ARG A 117 5.01 -10.50 -57.76
CA ARG A 117 4.49 -11.44 -56.75
C ARG A 117 5.62 -12.25 -56.10
N ALA A 118 6.58 -12.72 -56.88
CA ALA A 118 7.73 -13.46 -56.37
C ALA A 118 8.62 -12.57 -55.47
N GLU A 119 8.92 -11.35 -55.90
CA GLU A 119 9.67 -10.37 -55.11
C GLU A 119 8.97 -10.04 -53.79
N ASN A 120 7.66 -9.78 -53.83
CA ASN A 120 6.89 -9.52 -52.61
C ASN A 120 6.87 -10.72 -51.66
N LEU A 121 6.81 -11.95 -52.17
CA LEU A 121 6.88 -13.16 -51.34
C LEU A 121 8.24 -13.31 -50.66
N VAL A 122 9.33 -13.03 -51.39
CA VAL A 122 10.69 -13.06 -50.84
C VAL A 122 10.85 -11.97 -49.77
N ALA A 123 10.42 -10.74 -50.06
CA ALA A 123 10.47 -9.63 -49.09
C ALA A 123 9.66 -9.93 -47.83
N LEU A 124 8.45 -10.50 -47.98
CA LEU A 124 7.60 -10.86 -46.85
C LEU A 124 8.21 -12.01 -46.03
N LYS A 125 8.88 -12.97 -46.67
CA LYS A 125 9.60 -14.03 -45.97
C LYS A 125 10.81 -13.48 -45.21
N ALA A 126 11.62 -12.62 -45.83
CA ALA A 126 12.75 -11.98 -45.18
C ALA A 126 12.32 -11.15 -43.96
N ALA A 127 11.26 -10.34 -44.09
CA ALA A 127 10.71 -9.57 -42.97
C ALA A 127 10.20 -10.48 -41.83
N LYS A 128 9.58 -11.62 -42.16
CA LYS A 128 9.15 -12.60 -41.14
C LYS A 128 10.33 -13.24 -40.41
N GLU A 129 11.39 -13.58 -41.13
CA GLU A 129 12.61 -14.15 -40.55
C GLU A 129 13.30 -13.13 -39.64
N GLU A 130 13.44 -11.86 -40.08
CA GLU A 130 14.00 -10.78 -39.26
C GLU A 130 13.17 -10.53 -37.99
N HIS A 131 11.85 -10.49 -38.10
CA HIS A 131 10.98 -10.36 -36.91
C HIS A 131 11.13 -11.55 -35.96
N ALA A 132 11.24 -12.77 -36.46
CA ALA A 132 11.44 -13.95 -35.63
C ALA A 132 12.80 -13.92 -34.90
N GLU A 133 13.85 -13.42 -35.55
CA GLU A 133 15.16 -13.20 -34.93
C GLU A 133 15.09 -12.14 -33.83
N GLN A 134 14.45 -10.98 -34.11
CA GLN A 134 14.24 -9.93 -33.12
C GLN A 134 13.43 -10.42 -31.91
N GLU A 135 12.37 -11.22 -32.13
CA GLU A 135 11.60 -11.82 -31.04
C GLU A 135 12.46 -12.75 -30.18
N LEU A 136 13.34 -13.55 -30.80
CA LEU A 136 14.24 -14.45 -30.10
C LEU A 136 15.27 -13.68 -29.26
N GLU A 137 15.85 -12.62 -29.81
CA GLU A 137 16.77 -11.72 -29.10
C GLU A 137 16.10 -11.10 -27.89
N LEU A 138 14.91 -10.51 -28.06
CA LEU A 138 14.14 -9.93 -26.96
C LEU A 138 13.78 -10.96 -25.87
N LEU A 139 13.50 -12.21 -26.25
CA LEU A 139 13.26 -13.28 -25.29
C LEU A 139 14.53 -13.66 -24.51
N ASN A 140 15.70 -13.66 -25.16
CA ASN A 140 16.98 -13.90 -24.52
C ASN A 140 17.36 -12.75 -23.57
N ASP A 141 17.21 -11.50 -24.00
CA ASP A 141 17.44 -10.32 -23.16
C ASP A 141 16.53 -10.31 -21.95
N LYS A 142 15.24 -10.64 -22.14
CA LYS A 142 14.29 -10.78 -21.02
C LYS A 142 14.72 -11.85 -20.02
N ARG A 143 15.30 -12.97 -20.48
CA ARG A 143 15.83 -14.02 -19.59
C ARG A 143 17.08 -13.56 -18.86
N ALA A 144 18.01 -12.91 -19.56
CA ALA A 144 19.24 -12.37 -18.99
C ALA A 144 18.94 -11.32 -17.92
N LEU A 145 18.08 -10.34 -18.22
CA LEU A 145 17.65 -9.31 -17.27
C LEU A 145 16.95 -9.92 -16.04
N ARG A 146 16.13 -10.96 -16.22
CA ARG A 146 15.51 -11.67 -15.08
C ARG A 146 16.54 -12.36 -14.20
N GLN A 147 17.59 -12.93 -14.78
CA GLN A 147 18.68 -13.54 -14.02
C GLN A 147 19.47 -12.48 -13.27
N GLU A 148 19.86 -11.39 -13.94
CA GLU A 148 20.60 -10.28 -13.32
C GLU A 148 19.82 -9.66 -12.15
N MET A 149 18.51 -9.46 -12.31
CA MET A 149 17.65 -8.96 -11.23
C MET A 149 17.59 -9.92 -10.02
N ARG A 150 17.61 -11.24 -10.26
CA ARG A 150 17.66 -12.23 -9.17
C ARG A 150 19.01 -12.23 -8.47
N GLU A 151 20.11 -12.13 -9.23
CA GLU A 151 21.47 -12.06 -8.69
C GLU A 151 21.65 -10.80 -7.84
N LYS A 152 21.20 -9.63 -8.34
CA LYS A 152 21.20 -8.37 -7.58
C LYS A 152 20.37 -8.46 -6.30
N ALA A 153 19.19 -9.09 -6.37
CA ALA A 153 18.34 -9.27 -5.19
C ALA A 153 18.99 -10.17 -4.13
N LEU A 154 19.64 -11.28 -4.56
CA LEU A 154 20.37 -12.17 -3.66
C LEU A 154 21.59 -11.47 -3.05
N ALA A 155 22.37 -10.73 -3.85
CA ALA A 155 23.52 -9.97 -3.37
C ALA A 155 23.11 -8.93 -2.31
N ALA A 156 22.03 -8.16 -2.56
CA ALA A 156 21.50 -7.20 -1.61
C ALA A 156 20.98 -7.88 -0.32
N GLN A 157 20.36 -9.06 -0.43
CA GLN A 157 19.93 -9.83 0.72
C GLN A 157 21.11 -10.31 1.58
N ASP A 158 22.19 -10.76 0.94
CA ASP A 158 23.40 -11.20 1.64
C ASP A 158 24.15 -10.03 2.29
N GLU A 159 24.22 -8.86 1.63
CA GLU A 159 24.74 -7.62 2.24
C GLU A 159 23.93 -7.22 3.48
N LEU A 160 22.60 -7.25 3.40
CA LEU A 160 21.74 -6.97 4.56
C LEU A 160 21.96 -7.98 5.68
N ARG A 161 22.14 -9.27 5.35
CA ARG A 161 22.43 -10.31 6.35
C ARG A 161 23.78 -10.06 7.02
N ARG A 162 24.83 -9.70 6.26
CA ARG A 162 26.14 -9.35 6.82
C ARG A 162 26.06 -8.11 7.72
N ALA A 163 25.38 -7.06 7.28
CA ALA A 163 25.19 -5.84 8.07
C ALA A 163 24.46 -6.13 9.40
N LYS A 164 23.42 -6.97 9.38
CA LYS A 164 22.72 -7.41 10.60
C LYS A 164 23.61 -8.20 11.54
N LEU A 165 24.47 -9.08 11.02
CA LEU A 165 25.42 -9.84 11.84
C LEU A 165 26.47 -8.94 12.50
N MET A 166 27.07 -8.01 11.75
CA MET A 166 28.01 -7.04 12.30
C MET A 166 27.34 -6.19 13.39
N HIS A 167 26.13 -5.68 13.13
CA HIS A 167 25.41 -4.89 14.13
C HIS A 167 25.07 -5.70 15.39
N ALA A 168 24.71 -6.98 15.26
CA ALA A 168 24.46 -7.85 16.40
C ALA A 168 25.74 -8.09 17.22
N GLU A 169 26.89 -8.24 16.55
CA GLU A 169 28.19 -8.37 17.22
C GLU A 169 28.57 -7.09 17.99
N ASP A 170 28.39 -5.92 17.37
CA ASP A 170 28.68 -4.63 17.99
C ASP A 170 27.75 -4.34 19.19
N LEU A 171 26.46 -4.69 19.06
CA LEU A 171 25.51 -4.63 20.17
C LEU A 171 25.93 -5.55 21.32
N SER A 172 26.38 -6.77 21.02
CA SER A 172 26.87 -7.72 22.02
C SER A 172 28.11 -7.18 22.76
N LYS A 173 29.09 -6.65 22.01
CA LYS A 173 30.29 -6.01 22.59
C LYS A 173 29.91 -4.85 23.50
N THR A 174 29.03 -3.97 23.03
CA THR A 174 28.58 -2.80 23.78
C THR A 174 27.83 -3.21 25.06
N ARG A 175 26.98 -4.25 24.99
CA ARG A 175 26.30 -4.80 26.18
C ARG A 175 27.30 -5.35 27.19
N ALA A 176 28.27 -6.14 26.75
CA ALA A 176 29.31 -6.68 27.62
C ALA A 176 30.13 -5.58 28.30
N GLU A 177 30.47 -4.50 27.58
CA GLU A 177 31.13 -3.33 28.17
C GLU A 177 30.28 -2.64 29.23
N PHE A 178 28.96 -2.50 29.01
CA PHE A 178 28.06 -1.90 29.99
C PHE A 178 27.86 -2.80 31.21
N GLU A 179 27.73 -4.11 31.02
CA GLU A 179 27.64 -5.09 32.10
C GLU A 179 28.89 -5.05 32.99
N GLU A 180 30.09 -5.01 32.40
CA GLU A 180 31.33 -4.92 33.17
C GLU A 180 31.46 -3.58 33.91
N LYS A 181 31.06 -2.46 33.28
CA LYS A 181 31.00 -1.16 33.97
C LYS A 181 30.02 -1.17 35.13
N ALA A 182 28.84 -1.77 34.97
CA ALA A 182 27.85 -1.90 36.04
C ALA A 182 28.40 -2.75 37.20
N ARG A 183 29.01 -3.90 36.89
CA ARG A 183 29.66 -4.78 37.87
C ARG A 183 30.74 -4.06 38.68
N GLN A 184 31.58 -3.27 38.02
CA GLN A 184 32.61 -2.47 38.68
C GLN A 184 32.04 -1.39 39.60
N ILE A 185 30.91 -0.78 39.25
CA ILE A 185 30.22 0.20 40.09
C ILE A 185 29.62 -0.49 41.32
N GLU A 186 28.94 -1.62 41.13
CA GLU A 186 28.37 -2.42 42.20
C GLU A 186 29.44 -2.88 43.19
N GLU A 187 30.55 -3.45 42.70
CA GLU A 187 31.66 -3.90 43.54
C GLU A 187 32.28 -2.74 44.35
N LYS A 188 32.43 -1.56 43.74
CA LYS A 188 32.93 -0.37 44.45
C LYS A 188 31.95 0.12 45.51
N ALA A 189 30.64 0.09 45.23
CA ALA A 189 29.61 0.48 46.18
C ALA A 189 29.53 -0.49 47.37
N GLU A 190 29.61 -1.80 47.10
CA GLU A 190 29.59 -2.85 48.12
C GLU A 190 30.83 -2.77 49.03
N LYS A 191 32.02 -2.54 48.47
CA LYS A 191 33.24 -2.31 49.26
C LYS A 191 33.09 -1.11 50.21
N LYS A 192 32.62 0.03 49.71
CA LYS A 192 32.38 1.22 50.54
C LYS A 192 31.33 0.98 51.63
N LEU A 193 30.27 0.24 51.32
CA LEU A 193 29.25 -0.14 52.30
C LEU A 193 29.84 -1.01 53.40
N GLN A 194 30.70 -1.98 53.04
CA GLN A 194 31.34 -2.86 54.01
C GLN A 194 32.36 -2.10 54.87
N GLU A 195 33.18 -1.23 54.28
CA GLU A 195 34.13 -0.37 55.00
C GLU A 195 33.40 0.51 56.03
N THR A 196 32.36 1.24 55.60
CA THR A 196 31.56 2.09 56.50
C THR A 196 30.88 1.30 57.61
N LYS A 197 30.39 0.08 57.32
CA LYS A 197 29.82 -0.82 58.34
C LYS A 197 30.87 -1.24 59.38
N VAL A 198 32.09 -1.57 58.95
CA VAL A 198 33.19 -1.93 59.86
C VAL A 198 33.56 -0.71 60.72
N GLU A 199 33.74 0.46 60.12
CA GLU A 199 34.06 1.70 60.84
C GLU A 199 33.00 2.04 61.91
N LEU A 200 31.71 1.98 61.55
CA LEU A 200 30.62 2.23 62.50
C LEU A 200 30.58 1.20 63.62
N THR A 201 30.85 -0.07 63.31
CA THR A 201 30.91 -1.13 64.31
C THR A 201 32.06 -0.90 65.30
N VAL A 202 33.22 -0.47 64.81
CA VAL A 202 34.37 -0.13 65.66
C VAL A 202 34.04 1.07 66.53
N LYS A 203 33.50 2.15 65.95
CA LYS A 203 33.07 3.35 66.71
C LYS A 203 32.07 3.02 67.80
N HIS A 204 31.05 2.22 67.49
CA HIS A 204 30.06 1.81 68.49
C HIS A 204 30.70 0.97 69.61
N ARG A 205 31.61 0.04 69.28
CA ARG A 205 32.35 -0.73 70.30
C ARG A 205 33.22 0.15 71.18
N THR A 206 33.90 1.14 70.62
CA THR A 206 34.74 2.07 71.40
C THR A 206 33.87 2.94 72.31
N GLU A 207 32.74 3.44 71.83
CA GLU A 207 31.79 4.23 72.64
C GLU A 207 31.23 3.42 73.81
N ILE A 208 30.87 2.13 73.58
CA ILE A 208 30.43 1.22 74.64
C ILE A 208 31.55 1.04 75.68
N ALA A 209 32.77 0.73 75.25
CA ALA A 209 33.90 0.53 76.15
C ALA A 209 34.21 1.78 76.99
N GLU A 210 34.15 2.97 76.39
CA GLU A 210 34.33 4.24 77.12
C GLU A 210 33.21 4.49 78.15
N VAL A 211 31.97 4.12 77.83
CA VAL A 211 30.85 4.20 78.79
C VAL A 211 31.04 3.21 79.92
N GLU A 212 31.41 1.96 79.62
CA GLU A 212 31.69 0.92 80.60
C GLU A 212 32.84 1.32 81.53
N GLU A 213 33.94 1.85 81.01
CA GLU A 213 35.06 2.32 81.83
C GLU A 213 34.64 3.46 82.76
N ARG A 214 33.90 4.45 82.25
CA ARG A 214 33.36 5.54 83.07
C ARG A 214 32.43 5.01 84.17
N LYS A 215 31.57 4.04 83.87
CA LYS A 215 30.65 3.44 84.85
C LYS A 215 31.37 2.59 85.88
N ASN A 216 32.37 1.82 85.47
CA ASN A 216 33.23 1.04 86.37
C ASN A 216 34.02 1.95 87.30
N LYS A 217 34.54 3.09 86.80
CA LYS A 217 35.18 4.09 87.65
C LYS A 217 34.22 4.66 88.70
N GLN A 218 33.02 5.06 88.29
CA GLN A 218 31.98 5.53 89.22
C GLN A 218 31.61 4.47 90.27
N LEU A 219 31.52 3.20 89.86
CA LEU A 219 31.24 2.09 90.77
C LEU A 219 32.38 1.90 91.79
N SER A 220 33.63 1.91 91.35
CA SER A 220 34.80 1.81 92.23
C SER A 220 34.88 2.97 93.23
N GLU A 221 34.63 4.20 92.78
CA GLU A 221 34.57 5.38 93.65
C GLU A 221 33.46 5.25 94.71
N LEU A 222 32.29 4.74 94.30
CA LEU A 222 31.15 4.52 95.19
C LEU A 222 31.45 3.42 96.22
N ILE A 223 32.08 2.31 95.81
CA ILE A 223 32.55 1.25 96.71
C ILE A 223 33.53 1.82 97.74
N ALA A 224 34.56 2.55 97.30
CA ALA A 224 35.55 3.16 98.18
C ALA A 224 34.94 4.20 99.13
N HIS A 225 33.90 4.91 98.71
CA HIS A 225 33.13 5.80 99.58
C HIS A 225 32.33 5.01 100.63
N HIS A 226 31.64 3.94 100.23
CA HIS A 226 30.91 3.08 101.15
C HIS A 226 31.82 2.38 102.16
N GLU A 227 32.99 1.90 101.75
CA GLU A 227 33.99 1.30 102.64
C GLU A 227 34.49 2.31 103.69
N ARG A 228 34.78 3.55 103.28
CA ARG A 228 35.13 4.63 104.21
C ARG A 228 34.00 4.93 105.19
N ALA A 229 32.79 5.14 104.69
CA ALA A 229 31.63 5.41 105.54
C ALA A 229 31.35 4.25 106.53
N PHE A 230 31.54 3.00 106.10
CA PHE A 230 31.42 1.83 106.95
C PHE A 230 32.52 1.77 108.01
N ALA A 231 33.77 2.10 107.65
CA ALA A 231 34.87 2.20 108.60
C ALA A 231 34.63 3.31 109.64
N ASP A 232 34.17 4.49 109.20
CA ASP A 232 33.81 5.60 110.09
C ASP A 232 32.68 5.21 111.04
N LEU A 233 31.64 4.52 110.54
CA LEU A 233 30.55 4.01 111.37
C LEU A 233 31.04 2.98 112.38
N LYS A 234 31.92 2.06 111.96
CA LYS A 234 32.53 1.06 112.84
C LYS A 234 33.37 1.74 113.93
N ASN A 235 34.15 2.76 113.58
CA ASN A 235 34.94 3.54 114.53
C ASN A 235 34.02 4.29 115.50
N TYR A 236 32.98 4.96 115.00
CA TYR A 236 31.98 5.64 115.83
C TYR A 236 31.32 4.70 116.85
N TYR A 237 30.87 3.52 116.42
CA TYR A 237 30.29 2.54 117.35
C TYR A 237 31.33 1.92 118.27
N ASN A 238 32.57 1.68 117.81
CA ASN A 238 33.65 1.22 118.68
C ASN A 238 33.99 2.26 119.75
N ASP A 239 34.03 3.55 119.40
CA ASP A 239 34.26 4.65 120.34
C ASP A 239 33.11 4.78 121.33
N ILE A 240 31.86 4.66 120.87
CA ILE A 240 30.70 4.56 121.77
C ILE A 240 30.82 3.34 122.66
N THR A 241 31.27 2.19 122.14
CA THR A 241 31.39 0.96 122.93
C THR A 241 32.51 1.07 123.95
N LEU A 242 33.65 1.69 123.59
CA LEU A 242 34.76 1.99 124.49
C LEU A 242 34.36 3.03 125.54
N ASN A 243 33.65 4.07 125.16
CA ASN A 243 33.12 5.07 126.09
C ASN A 243 32.07 4.44 127.01
N ASN A 244 31.16 3.63 126.48
CA ASN A 244 30.19 2.85 127.26
C ASN A 244 30.89 1.83 128.16
N LEU A 245 31.97 1.17 127.73
CA LEU A 245 32.78 0.28 128.56
C LEU A 245 33.52 1.04 129.65
N GLY A 246 34.07 2.22 129.33
CA GLY A 246 34.68 3.13 130.28
C GLY A 246 33.67 3.65 131.29
N LEU A 247 32.48 4.04 130.83
CA LEU A 247 31.35 4.44 131.66
C LEU A 247 30.84 3.26 132.49
N ILE A 248 30.72 2.05 131.93
CA ILE A 248 30.35 0.83 132.67
C ILE A 248 31.43 0.51 133.70
N SER A 249 32.71 0.69 133.40
CA SER A 249 33.82 0.46 134.34
C SER A 249 33.78 1.50 135.47
N SER A 250 33.60 2.77 135.13
CA SER A 250 33.35 3.87 136.07
C SER A 250 32.12 3.61 136.93
N LEU A 251 31.00 3.23 136.31
CA LEU A 251 29.76 2.88 136.98
C LEU A 251 29.91 1.59 137.78
N LYS A 252 30.76 0.64 137.38
CA LYS A 252 31.09 -0.57 138.17
C LYS A 252 31.92 -0.21 139.38
N GLN A 253 32.90 0.70 139.26
CA GLN A 253 33.67 1.21 140.38
C GLN A 253 32.76 1.99 141.34
N GLN A 254 31.93 2.88 140.80
CA GLN A 254 30.89 3.58 141.54
C GLN A 254 29.86 2.62 142.11
N MET A 255 29.53 1.50 141.43
CA MET A 255 28.65 0.45 141.93
C MET A 255 29.33 -0.38 142.99
N GLU A 256 30.64 -0.55 143.00
CA GLU A 256 31.39 -1.27 144.04
C GLU A 256 31.51 -0.41 145.30
N ASP A 257 31.72 0.89 145.12
CA ASP A 257 31.62 1.90 146.18
C ASP A 257 30.17 2.09 146.64
N MET A 258 29.22 2.10 145.71
CA MET A 258 27.79 2.04 146.02
C MET A 258 27.40 0.67 146.54
N GLN A 259 28.10 -0.44 146.32
CA GLN A 259 27.79 -1.76 146.86
C GLN A 259 28.12 -1.74 148.35
N LYS A 260 29.21 -1.06 148.74
CA LYS A 260 29.51 -0.75 150.15
C LYS A 260 28.45 0.17 150.78
N VAL A 261 27.81 1.05 149.99
CA VAL A 261 26.67 1.89 150.42
C VAL A 261 25.34 1.12 150.35
N LYS A 262 25.22 0.13 149.47
CA LYS A 262 24.05 -0.71 149.18
C LYS A 262 23.99 -1.85 150.17
N GLU A 263 25.08 -2.44 150.64
CA GLU A 263 25.03 -3.30 151.83
C GLU A 263 24.42 -2.55 153.04
N ARG A 264 24.54 -1.21 153.05
CA ARG A 264 23.85 -0.32 154.02
C ARG A 264 22.42 0.06 153.62
N ALA A 265 22.05 0.01 152.34
CA ALA A 265 20.74 0.42 151.80
C ALA A 265 19.82 -0.74 151.29
N GLU A 266 20.33 -1.94 151.04
CA GLU A 266 19.64 -3.22 150.75
C GLU A 266 18.92 -3.76 151.98
N LYS A 267 19.22 -3.19 153.15
CA LYS A 267 18.40 -3.30 154.35
C LYS A 267 17.10 -2.47 154.23
N ILE A 268 17.04 -1.51 153.31
CA ILE A 268 15.94 -0.53 153.16
C ILE A 268 15.20 -0.73 151.82
N ALA A 269 15.86 -1.23 150.78
CA ALA A 269 15.28 -1.36 149.43
C ALA A 269 14.77 -2.77 149.06
N ARG A 270 14.57 -3.68 150.03
CA ARG A 270 13.81 -4.93 149.79
C ARG A 270 12.30 -4.69 149.67
N ASP A 271 11.81 -3.56 150.17
CA ASP A 271 10.37 -3.29 150.25
C ASP A 271 9.81 -2.54 149.03
N ALA A 272 10.64 -2.05 148.11
CA ALA A 272 10.18 -1.07 147.10
C ALA A 272 10.18 -1.55 145.62
N VAL A 273 10.64 -2.77 145.30
CA VAL A 273 10.82 -3.19 143.88
C VAL A 273 9.89 -4.34 143.46
N ALA A 274 8.90 -4.67 144.28
CA ALA A 274 7.84 -5.61 143.89
C ALA A 274 6.81 -4.99 142.89
N GLU A 275 6.89 -3.69 142.55
CA GLU A 275 5.70 -2.96 142.10
C GLU A 275 5.65 -2.41 140.65
N ALA A 276 6.54 -2.75 139.71
CA ALA A 276 6.37 -2.21 138.35
C ALA A 276 6.94 -3.06 137.20
N LYS A 277 6.35 -4.23 136.96
CA LYS A 277 6.65 -5.07 135.79
C LYS A 277 5.35 -5.42 135.06
N GLY A 278 4.92 -4.61 134.08
CA GLY A 278 3.65 -4.90 133.37
C GLY A 278 3.25 -4.12 132.11
N LEU A 279 4.05 -3.23 131.52
CA LEU A 279 3.55 -2.33 130.44
C LEU A 279 4.33 -2.35 129.10
N ARG A 280 4.97 -3.46 128.71
CA ARG A 280 5.83 -3.49 127.51
C ARG A 280 5.23 -4.13 126.25
N GLU A 281 4.15 -4.90 126.36
CA GLU A 281 3.62 -5.70 125.24
C GLU A 281 2.57 -5.02 124.32
N PRO A 282 1.72 -4.05 124.76
CA PRO A 282 0.70 -3.48 123.85
C PRO A 282 1.23 -2.52 122.77
N LEU A 283 2.48 -2.03 122.89
CA LEU A 283 3.05 -1.01 122.00
C LEU A 283 3.62 -1.60 120.70
N GLU A 284 4.06 -2.87 120.70
CA GLU A 284 4.67 -3.51 119.53
C GLU A 284 3.64 -3.98 118.49
N ALA A 285 2.41 -4.31 118.91
CA ALA A 285 1.34 -4.76 118.00
C ALA A 285 0.80 -3.63 117.10
N ALA A 286 0.63 -2.41 117.62
CA ALA A 286 0.07 -1.27 116.87
C ALA A 286 1.00 -0.72 115.77
N ILE A 287 2.30 -0.99 115.86
CA ILE A 287 3.31 -0.51 114.89
C ILE A 287 3.33 -1.38 113.62
N ILE A 288 2.97 -2.66 113.73
CA ILE A 288 2.95 -3.61 112.62
C ILE A 288 1.75 -3.35 111.70
N ASP A 289 0.56 -3.11 112.27
CA ASP A 289 -0.67 -2.86 111.51
C ASP A 289 -0.62 -1.56 110.69
N ASN A 290 0.09 -0.52 111.17
CA ASN A 290 0.22 0.75 110.45
C ASN A 290 1.08 0.64 109.18
N LYS A 291 2.02 -0.32 109.13
CA LYS A 291 2.89 -0.53 107.96
C LYS A 291 2.17 -1.25 106.82
N GLU A 292 1.29 -2.19 107.13
CA GLU A 292 0.56 -2.98 106.12
C GLU A 292 -0.48 -2.13 105.39
N LEU A 293 -1.22 -1.27 106.10
CA LEU A 293 -2.23 -0.37 105.51
C LEU A 293 -1.62 0.66 104.52
N LYS A 294 -0.40 1.13 104.76
CA LYS A 294 0.30 2.06 103.84
C LYS A 294 0.72 1.39 102.53
N ARG A 295 1.06 0.10 102.56
CA ARG A 295 1.45 -0.67 101.38
C ARG A 295 0.26 -0.89 100.44
N GLN A 296 -0.93 -1.12 101.01
CA GLN A 296 -2.15 -1.35 100.24
C GLN A 296 -2.65 -0.09 99.51
N MET A 297 -2.54 1.09 100.14
CA MET A 297 -2.87 2.38 99.50
C MET A 297 -2.02 2.67 98.25
N SER A 298 -0.71 2.42 98.31
CA SER A 298 0.19 2.69 97.17
C SER A 298 -0.10 1.84 95.92
N ASN A 299 -0.61 0.61 96.11
CA ASN A 299 -0.94 -0.26 94.98
C ASN A 299 -2.24 0.22 94.28
N TYR A 300 -3.22 0.67 95.05
CA TYR A 300 -4.50 1.18 94.53
C TYR A 300 -4.32 2.42 93.64
N ASP A 301 -3.44 3.34 94.01
CA ASP A 301 -3.16 4.55 93.22
C ASP A 301 -2.49 4.24 91.88
N ARG A 302 -1.61 3.22 91.84
CA ARG A 302 -0.93 2.78 90.62
C ARG A 302 -1.90 2.15 89.62
N ASP A 303 -2.81 1.32 90.09
CA ASP A 303 -3.79 0.63 89.25
C ASP A 303 -4.82 1.63 88.66
N LYS A 304 -5.21 2.64 89.43
CA LYS A 304 -6.09 3.72 88.97
C LYS A 304 -5.49 4.54 87.82
N ALA A 305 -4.19 4.83 87.87
CA ALA A 305 -3.48 5.55 86.82
C ALA A 305 -3.35 4.72 85.52
N ALA A 306 -3.10 3.41 85.64
CA ALA A 306 -3.01 2.50 84.50
C ALA A 306 -4.35 2.35 83.77
N LEU A 307 -5.46 2.29 84.51
CA LEU A 307 -6.80 2.20 83.96
C LEU A 307 -7.12 3.44 83.10
N ALA A 308 -6.88 4.65 83.62
CA ALA A 308 -7.16 5.91 82.93
C ALA A 308 -6.39 6.06 81.60
N ALA A 309 -5.13 5.61 81.55
CA ALA A 309 -4.33 5.63 80.33
C ALA A 309 -4.90 4.71 79.24
N LYS A 310 -5.39 3.52 79.63
CA LYS A 310 -5.98 2.55 78.70
C LYS A 310 -7.34 2.99 78.17
N THR A 311 -8.17 3.62 78.98
CA THR A 311 -9.46 4.17 78.51
C THR A 311 -9.27 5.26 77.45
N LYS A 312 -8.24 6.10 77.58
CA LYS A 312 -7.92 7.15 76.60
C LYS A 312 -7.41 6.59 75.27
N GLN A 313 -6.59 5.53 75.31
CA GLN A 313 -6.13 4.84 74.10
C GLN A 313 -7.30 4.21 73.32
N LEU A 314 -8.23 3.57 74.04
CA LEU A 314 -9.39 2.90 73.45
C LEU A 314 -10.32 3.90 72.73
N ALA A 315 -10.62 5.04 73.36
CA ALA A 315 -11.44 6.09 72.74
C ALA A 315 -10.82 6.71 71.47
N THR A 316 -9.49 6.66 71.33
CA THR A 316 -8.79 7.17 70.13
C THR A 316 -8.88 6.17 68.98
N LEU A 317 -8.73 4.87 69.28
CA LEU A 317 -8.86 3.78 68.32
C LEU A 317 -10.30 3.65 67.78
N GLU A 318 -11.32 3.83 68.62
CA GLU A 318 -12.72 3.82 68.19
C GLU A 318 -13.02 4.93 67.16
N LYS A 319 -12.49 6.14 67.38
CA LYS A 319 -12.63 7.24 66.40
C LYS A 319 -11.96 6.93 65.06
N GLN A 320 -10.77 6.31 65.08
CA GLN A 320 -10.08 5.94 63.86
C GLN A 320 -10.84 4.85 63.09
N PHE A 321 -11.41 3.89 63.80
CA PHE A 321 -12.21 2.82 63.21
C PHE A 321 -13.45 3.35 62.46
N GLU A 322 -14.19 4.28 63.05
CA GLU A 322 -15.36 4.88 62.39
C GLU A 322 -14.99 5.67 61.12
N VAL A 323 -13.85 6.35 61.10
CA VAL A 323 -13.36 7.05 59.90
C VAL A 323 -13.03 6.05 58.78
N LEU A 324 -12.26 5.00 59.08
CA LEU A 324 -11.92 3.98 58.08
C LEU A 324 -13.16 3.27 57.52
N LYS A 325 -14.16 3.03 58.37
CA LYS A 325 -15.41 2.39 57.96
C LYS A 325 -16.18 3.24 56.94
N TRP A 326 -16.25 4.56 57.15
CA TRP A 326 -16.89 5.47 56.21
C TRP A 326 -16.13 5.57 54.88
N GLU A 327 -14.80 5.64 54.93
CA GLU A 327 -13.95 5.66 53.72
C GLU A 327 -14.15 4.39 52.88
N TYR A 328 -14.24 3.22 53.53
CA TYR A 328 -14.53 1.95 52.87
C TYR A 328 -15.89 1.96 52.16
N GLU A 329 -16.95 2.41 52.81
CA GLU A 329 -18.30 2.47 52.23
C GLU A 329 -18.34 3.40 50.99
N VAL A 330 -17.68 4.55 51.06
CA VAL A 330 -17.58 5.49 49.93
C VAL A 330 -16.82 4.87 48.75
N LEU A 331 -15.74 4.14 49.03
CA LEU A 331 -14.92 3.51 48.00
C LEU A 331 -15.69 2.36 47.32
N GLN A 332 -16.44 1.59 48.09
CA GLN A 332 -17.30 0.50 47.60
C GLN A 332 -18.36 1.02 46.61
N ILE A 333 -19.05 2.12 46.95
CA ILE A 333 -20.05 2.74 46.06
C ILE A 333 -19.43 3.22 44.74
N ARG A 334 -18.22 3.79 44.80
CA ARG A 334 -17.49 4.22 43.57
C ARG A 334 -17.10 3.04 42.71
N PHE A 335 -16.67 1.95 43.32
CA PHE A 335 -16.29 0.72 42.61
C PHE A 335 -17.48 0.10 41.88
N ASP A 336 -18.63 -0.02 42.54
CA ASP A 336 -19.84 -0.59 41.95
C ASP A 336 -20.33 0.23 40.73
N ARG A 337 -20.21 1.56 40.80
CA ARG A 337 -20.53 2.44 39.66
C ARG A 337 -19.61 2.20 38.46
N VAL A 338 -18.30 2.07 38.69
CA VAL A 338 -17.33 1.81 37.60
C VAL A 338 -17.55 0.42 36.98
N LEU A 339 -17.91 -0.58 37.79
CA LEU A 339 -18.29 -1.90 37.27
C LEU A 339 -19.52 -1.84 36.38
N ALA A 340 -20.56 -1.09 36.78
CA ALA A 340 -21.76 -0.90 35.97
C ALA A 340 -21.46 -0.19 34.64
N GLU A 341 -20.64 0.88 34.67
CA GLU A 341 -20.23 1.60 33.46
C GLU A 341 -19.44 0.69 32.50
N ARG A 342 -18.55 -0.16 33.02
CA ARG A 342 -17.81 -1.17 32.22
C ARG A 342 -18.77 -2.15 31.55
N ASP A 343 -19.73 -2.70 32.30
CA ASP A 343 -20.63 -3.73 31.78
C ASP A 343 -21.59 -3.19 30.73
N GLU A 344 -22.07 -1.96 30.93
CA GLU A 344 -22.88 -1.27 29.92
C GLU A 344 -22.08 -1.03 28.63
N LEU A 345 -20.82 -0.60 28.74
CA LEU A 345 -19.97 -0.36 27.58
C LEU A 345 -19.67 -1.65 26.82
N LYS A 346 -19.41 -2.75 27.55
CA LYS A 346 -19.22 -4.09 26.97
C LYS A 346 -20.48 -4.57 26.24
N ALA A 347 -21.65 -4.37 26.82
CA ALA A 347 -22.93 -4.73 26.19
C ALA A 347 -23.19 -3.91 24.91
N ARG A 348 -22.92 -2.59 24.95
CA ARG A 348 -23.05 -1.69 23.78
C ARG A 348 -22.10 -2.11 22.66
N PHE A 349 -20.86 -2.44 22.98
CA PHE A 349 -19.88 -2.91 22.00
C PHE A 349 -20.34 -4.22 21.34
N SER A 350 -20.76 -5.22 22.13
CA SER A 350 -21.29 -6.48 21.58
C SER A 350 -22.51 -6.27 20.68
N ARG A 351 -23.41 -5.34 21.04
CA ARG A 351 -24.57 -5.00 20.21
C ARG A 351 -24.17 -4.34 18.90
N ALA A 352 -23.24 -3.38 18.94
CA ALA A 352 -22.75 -2.70 17.75
C ALA A 352 -22.03 -3.67 16.78
N VAL A 353 -21.24 -4.62 17.30
CA VAL A 353 -20.60 -5.65 16.50
C VAL A 353 -21.62 -6.54 15.80
N LEU A 354 -22.67 -6.99 16.52
CA LEU A 354 -23.74 -7.81 15.94
C LEU A 354 -24.54 -7.05 14.87
N GLU A 355 -24.84 -5.77 15.07
CA GLU A 355 -25.52 -4.94 14.07
C GLU A 355 -24.68 -4.75 12.81
N VAL A 356 -23.37 -4.51 12.95
CA VAL A 356 -22.44 -4.41 11.81
C VAL A 356 -22.35 -5.75 11.08
N GLN A 357 -22.27 -6.86 11.81
CA GLN A 357 -22.26 -8.21 11.22
C GLN A 357 -23.55 -8.52 10.46
N GLN A 358 -24.72 -8.19 11.01
CA GLN A 358 -26.01 -8.37 10.35
C GLN A 358 -26.18 -7.49 9.11
N ARG A 359 -25.75 -6.22 9.17
CA ARG A 359 -25.77 -5.33 8.00
C ARG A 359 -24.82 -5.79 6.90
N ALA A 360 -23.62 -6.26 7.27
CA ALA A 360 -22.67 -6.82 6.34
C ALA A 360 -23.21 -8.11 5.70
N SER A 361 -23.78 -9.03 6.48
CA SER A 361 -24.34 -10.28 5.95
C SER A 361 -25.54 -10.05 5.01
N LEU A 362 -26.44 -9.11 5.34
CA LEU A 362 -27.53 -8.69 4.46
C LEU A 362 -27.01 -8.09 3.14
N LYS A 363 -25.96 -7.25 3.23
CA LYS A 363 -25.34 -6.64 2.04
C LYS A 363 -24.65 -7.69 1.17
N THR A 364 -23.98 -8.67 1.77
CA THR A 364 -23.38 -9.81 1.06
C THR A 364 -24.44 -10.67 0.38
N ALA A 365 -25.53 -11.02 1.07
CA ALA A 365 -26.63 -11.80 0.49
C ALA A 365 -27.32 -11.08 -0.69
N LEU A 366 -27.49 -9.75 -0.58
CA LEU A 366 -28.00 -8.91 -1.68
C LEU A 366 -27.03 -8.84 -2.87
N LEU A 367 -25.72 -8.81 -2.60
CA LEU A 367 -24.71 -8.82 -3.65
C LEU A 367 -24.63 -10.19 -4.33
N GLU A 368 -24.74 -11.29 -3.60
CA GLU A 368 -24.79 -12.65 -4.15
C GLU A 368 -26.03 -12.88 -5.03
N THR A 369 -27.20 -12.38 -4.62
CA THR A 369 -28.42 -12.43 -5.45
C THR A 369 -28.33 -11.54 -6.68
N LYS A 370 -27.70 -10.35 -6.58
CA LYS A 370 -27.42 -9.51 -7.74
C LYS A 370 -26.36 -10.14 -8.67
N LEU A 371 -25.34 -10.79 -8.13
CA LEU A 371 -24.32 -11.50 -8.92
C LEU A 371 -24.93 -12.65 -9.70
N LYS A 372 -25.78 -13.48 -9.07
CA LYS A 372 -26.55 -14.53 -9.75
C LYS A 372 -27.47 -14.00 -10.84
N ASN A 373 -28.10 -12.84 -10.63
CA ASN A 373 -28.94 -12.20 -11.66
C ASN A 373 -28.14 -11.55 -12.79
N MET A 374 -26.88 -11.16 -12.53
CA MET A 374 -25.96 -10.57 -13.50
C MET A 374 -25.23 -11.64 -14.33
N GLU A 375 -24.91 -12.81 -13.75
CA GLU A 375 -24.39 -13.98 -14.47
C GLU A 375 -25.41 -14.54 -15.49
N ALA A 376 -26.69 -14.15 -15.39
CA ALA A 376 -27.76 -14.54 -16.30
C ALA A 376 -28.07 -13.50 -17.41
N ARG A 377 -27.34 -12.39 -17.51
CA ARG A 377 -27.58 -11.35 -18.53
C ARG A 377 -26.27 -10.88 -19.16
N ASP A 378 -26.15 -11.07 -20.48
CA ASP A 378 -25.17 -10.36 -21.31
C ASP A 378 -25.52 -8.87 -21.31
N LEU A 379 -24.84 -8.10 -20.47
CA LEU A 379 -25.09 -6.66 -20.29
C LEU A 379 -24.37 -5.84 -21.35
N GLY A 380 -25.08 -4.88 -21.93
CA GLY A 380 -24.55 -4.00 -22.97
C GLY A 380 -23.57 -2.94 -22.44
N PRO A 381 -22.75 -2.32 -23.31
CA PRO A 381 -21.71 -1.36 -22.92
C PRO A 381 -22.18 -0.12 -22.14
N ARG A 382 -23.46 0.27 -22.24
CA ARG A 382 -24.05 1.35 -21.42
C ARG A 382 -24.34 0.92 -19.99
N GLU A 383 -24.87 -0.29 -19.80
CA GLU A 383 -25.18 -0.85 -18.48
C GLU A 383 -23.90 -1.13 -17.69
N LEU A 384 -22.83 -1.57 -18.38
CA LEU A 384 -21.50 -1.72 -17.78
C LEU A 384 -20.93 -0.38 -17.28
N HIS A 385 -21.14 0.71 -18.03
CA HIS A 385 -20.67 2.05 -17.64
C HIS A 385 -21.43 2.61 -16.43
N GLU A 386 -22.74 2.39 -16.33
CA GLU A 386 -23.52 2.75 -15.13
C GLU A 386 -23.10 1.92 -13.91
N LEU A 387 -22.78 0.64 -14.12
CA LEU A 387 -22.32 -0.23 -13.04
C LEU A 387 -20.93 0.14 -12.54
N LEU A 388 -20.04 0.58 -13.44
CA LEU A 388 -18.74 1.16 -13.08
C LEU A 388 -18.91 2.43 -12.24
N LYS A 389 -19.76 3.36 -12.64
CA LYS A 389 -20.07 4.58 -11.84
C LYS A 389 -20.63 4.25 -10.46
N LEU A 390 -21.52 3.25 -10.37
CA LEU A 390 -22.06 2.78 -9.10
C LEU A 390 -20.99 2.12 -8.22
N LYS A 391 -20.01 1.44 -8.82
CA LYS A 391 -18.88 0.86 -8.11
C LYS A 391 -17.89 1.91 -7.64
N ASP A 392 -17.61 2.93 -8.45
CA ASP A 392 -16.73 4.03 -8.09
C ASP A 392 -17.29 4.83 -6.91
N THR A 393 -18.59 5.15 -6.93
CA THR A 393 -19.28 5.78 -5.78
C THR A 393 -19.25 4.90 -4.53
N GLN A 394 -19.46 3.58 -4.66
CA GLN A 394 -19.29 2.65 -3.53
C GLN A 394 -17.86 2.63 -2.97
N VAL A 395 -16.84 2.77 -3.82
CA VAL A 395 -15.44 2.83 -3.38
C VAL A 395 -15.16 4.14 -2.63
N GLU A 396 -15.73 5.26 -3.06
CA GLU A 396 -15.63 6.54 -2.35
C GLU A 396 -16.31 6.48 -0.98
N ASP A 397 -17.53 5.93 -0.89
CA ASP A 397 -18.24 5.76 0.38
C ASP A 397 -17.47 4.88 1.37
N LEU A 398 -16.89 3.77 0.89
CA LEU A 398 -16.07 2.87 1.72
C LEU A 398 -14.77 3.54 2.18
N ARG A 399 -14.15 4.37 1.33
CA ARG A 399 -12.96 5.16 1.72
C ARG A 399 -13.32 6.19 2.80
N TYR A 400 -14.48 6.83 2.69
CA TYR A 400 -14.97 7.77 3.69
C TYR A 400 -15.27 7.09 5.04
N GLU A 401 -15.99 5.96 5.03
CA GLU A 401 -16.26 5.16 6.23
C GLU A 401 -14.97 4.68 6.90
N ALA A 402 -13.98 4.23 6.12
CA ALA A 402 -12.67 3.84 6.65
C ALA A 402 -11.91 5.00 7.29
N ALA A 403 -11.95 6.20 6.70
CA ALA A 403 -11.36 7.40 7.28
C ALA A 403 -12.07 7.82 8.57
N ARG A 404 -13.41 7.73 8.62
CA ARG A 404 -14.21 8.01 9.82
C ARG A 404 -13.87 7.05 10.97
N LEU A 405 -13.73 5.76 10.68
CA LEU A 405 -13.34 4.73 11.65
C LEU A 405 -11.92 4.95 12.20
N ARG A 406 -10.95 5.32 11.34
CA ARG A 406 -9.59 5.64 11.79
C ARG A 406 -9.57 6.82 12.74
N LYS A 407 -10.27 7.91 12.41
CA LYS A 407 -10.37 9.07 13.29
C LYS A 407 -10.99 8.71 14.64
N ALA A 408 -12.09 7.96 14.64
CA ALA A 408 -12.75 7.52 15.87
C ALA A 408 -11.84 6.65 16.75
N HIS A 409 -11.01 5.81 16.14
CA HIS A 409 -10.01 5.01 16.85
C HIS A 409 -8.91 5.88 17.50
N ASP A 410 -8.37 6.85 16.76
CA ASP A 410 -7.31 7.73 17.28
C ASP A 410 -7.83 8.66 18.39
N ASP A 411 -9.07 9.18 18.25
CA ASP A 411 -9.74 9.95 19.29
C ASP A 411 -9.97 9.11 20.57
N LEU A 412 -10.35 7.83 20.41
CA LEU A 412 -10.54 6.90 21.52
C LEU A 412 -9.22 6.63 22.26
N LEU A 413 -8.13 6.41 21.53
CA LEU A 413 -6.79 6.24 22.13
C LEU A 413 -6.39 7.47 22.95
N ALA A 414 -6.56 8.68 22.41
CA ALA A 414 -6.25 9.92 23.12
C ALA A 414 -7.09 10.07 24.41
N THR A 415 -8.38 9.70 24.37
CA THR A 415 -9.21 9.73 25.58
C THR A 415 -8.79 8.72 26.64
N TYR A 416 -8.32 7.54 26.26
CA TYR A 416 -7.79 6.55 27.20
C TYR A 416 -6.47 7.00 27.82
N GLU A 417 -5.54 7.52 27.02
CA GLU A 417 -4.28 8.09 27.52
C GLU A 417 -4.55 9.21 28.54
N ALA A 418 -5.46 10.14 28.22
CA ALA A 418 -5.83 11.22 29.14
C ALA A 418 -6.47 10.72 30.45
N LYS A 419 -7.21 9.60 30.40
CA LYS A 419 -7.88 9.04 31.59
C LYS A 419 -6.94 8.20 32.45
N LEU A 420 -5.99 7.49 31.84
CA LEU A 420 -4.93 6.76 32.55
C LEU A 420 -4.03 7.72 33.32
N VAL A 421 -3.64 8.84 32.70
CA VAL A 421 -2.89 9.92 33.38
C VAL A 421 -3.67 10.47 34.58
N LYS A 422 -4.99 10.69 34.46
CA LYS A 422 -5.84 11.13 35.59
C LYS A 422 -5.95 10.11 36.73
N LEU A 423 -5.78 8.83 36.44
CA LEU A 423 -5.80 7.75 37.42
C LEU A 423 -4.41 7.46 38.02
N GLY A 424 -3.38 8.23 37.62
CA GLY A 424 -2.02 8.09 38.13
C GLY A 424 -1.20 6.99 37.46
N VAL A 425 -1.62 6.50 36.29
CA VAL A 425 -0.88 5.51 35.48
C VAL A 425 -0.20 6.22 34.31
N PRO A 426 1.14 6.40 34.33
CA PRO A 426 1.90 6.97 33.24
C PRO A 426 1.86 6.08 31.98
N PRO A 427 1.89 6.66 30.77
CA PRO A 427 1.91 5.90 29.52
C PRO A 427 3.13 4.97 29.39
N GLU A 428 4.23 5.27 30.09
CA GLU A 428 5.44 4.43 30.14
C GLU A 428 5.22 3.09 30.88
N GLU A 429 4.22 3.01 31.75
CA GLU A 429 3.93 1.81 32.55
C GLU A 429 3.02 0.79 31.83
N LEU A 430 2.48 1.12 30.64
CA LEU A 430 1.60 0.19 29.90
C LEU A 430 2.30 -1.04 29.33
N GLY A 431 3.62 -1.00 29.12
CA GLY A 431 4.39 -2.13 28.57
C GLY A 431 4.13 -2.45 27.09
N PHE A 432 3.27 -1.70 26.40
CA PHE A 432 3.05 -1.78 24.95
C PHE A 432 2.76 -0.40 24.36
N LYS A 433 3.06 -0.20 23.07
CA LYS A 433 2.69 1.01 22.33
C LYS A 433 1.42 0.74 21.50
N PRO A 434 0.30 1.45 21.76
CA PRO A 434 -0.90 1.32 20.94
C PRO A 434 -0.58 1.62 19.48
N LEU A 435 -1.05 0.77 18.57
CA LEU A 435 -0.80 0.94 17.15
C LEU A 435 -1.69 2.07 16.61
N LYS A 436 -1.12 3.25 16.34
CA LYS A 436 -1.83 4.32 15.63
C LYS A 436 -2.06 3.90 14.18
N ALA A 437 -3.19 4.29 13.59
CA ALA A 437 -3.53 3.89 12.22
C ALA A 437 -2.54 4.49 11.21
N VAL A 438 -1.51 3.74 10.82
CA VAL A 438 -0.50 4.18 9.84
C VAL A 438 -1.15 4.31 8.46
N ALA A 439 -0.76 5.34 7.71
CA ALA A 439 -1.14 5.53 6.32
C ALA A 439 -0.72 4.31 5.48
N VAL A 440 -1.69 3.56 4.97
CA VAL A 440 -1.47 2.47 4.02
C VAL A 440 -1.02 3.08 2.69
N ALA A 441 0.15 2.67 2.20
CA ALA A 441 0.69 3.12 0.93
C ALA A 441 -0.33 2.95 -0.21
N GLY A 442 -0.64 4.04 -0.91
CA GLY A 442 -1.58 4.06 -2.05
C GLY A 442 -2.99 4.60 -1.76
N VAL A 443 -3.31 4.99 -0.52
CA VAL A 443 -4.56 5.71 -0.20
C VAL A 443 -4.21 7.15 0.15
N SER A 444 -4.48 8.09 -0.76
CA SER A 444 -4.30 9.53 -0.47
C SER A 444 -5.06 9.90 0.81
N PRO A 445 -4.44 10.64 1.73
CA PRO A 445 -5.14 11.07 2.94
C PRO A 445 -6.26 12.02 2.52
N VAL A 446 -7.51 11.59 2.71
CA VAL A 446 -8.65 12.51 2.66
C VAL A 446 -8.57 13.35 3.93
N ILE A 447 -7.92 14.50 3.82
CA ILE A 447 -7.89 15.54 4.85
C ILE A 447 -9.31 16.14 4.89
N GLY A 448 -10.18 15.50 5.67
CA GLY A 448 -11.53 15.96 5.97
C GLY A 448 -11.53 16.69 7.30
N GLN A 449 -11.42 18.03 7.24
CA GLN A 449 -11.68 18.91 8.39
C GLN A 449 -13.14 18.77 8.82
N GLY A 450 -13.35 18.32 10.06
CA GLY A 450 -14.62 18.37 10.78
C GLY A 450 -14.41 19.07 12.13
N PRO A 451 -15.45 19.64 12.74
CA PRO A 451 -15.43 20.92 13.46
C PRO A 451 -14.73 20.95 14.84
N ALA A 452 -14.01 19.90 15.22
CA ALA A 452 -13.18 19.91 16.42
C ALA A 452 -11.71 20.04 15.99
N GLY A 453 -11.21 21.28 16.01
CA GLY A 453 -9.82 21.59 15.74
C GLY A 453 -8.91 21.04 16.83
N LEU A 454 -8.02 20.14 16.44
CA LEU A 454 -6.69 19.98 17.04
C LEU A 454 -5.79 19.36 15.97
N VAL A 455 -5.00 20.24 15.35
CA VAL A 455 -3.93 19.88 14.43
C VAL A 455 -2.76 19.41 15.30
N THR A 456 -2.57 18.11 15.48
CA THR A 456 -1.25 17.60 15.87
C THR A 456 -0.41 17.57 14.60
N LYS A 457 0.39 18.61 14.40
CA LYS A 457 1.56 18.53 13.52
C LYS A 457 2.50 17.53 14.18
N ASP A 458 2.64 16.34 13.59
CA ASP A 458 3.72 15.44 13.94
C ASP A 458 5.03 16.08 13.47
N GLN A 459 5.78 16.64 14.42
CA GLN A 459 7.23 16.82 14.27
C GLN A 459 7.88 15.49 14.66
N CYS A 460 8.44 14.82 13.66
CA CYS A 460 9.63 13.98 13.76
C CYS A 460 10.37 14.08 12.42
#